data_AF-A0A7X6UHY5-F1
#
_entry.id   AF-A0A7X6UHY5-F1
#
_cell.length_a   1.000
_cell.length_b   1.000
_cell.length_c   1.000
_cell.angle_alpha   90.00
_cell.angle_beta   90.00
_cell.angle_gamma   90.00
#
_symmetry.space_group_name_H-M   'P 1'
#
loop_
_entity.id
_entity.type
_entity.pdbx_description
1 polymer ?
#
loop_
_entity_poly.entity_id
_entity_poly.type
_entity_poly.pdbx_seq_one_letter_code
_entity_poly.pdbx_strand_id
1 'polypeptide(L)'
;METKKEGVPIILPILSVLIFAAMYIFAAYGPVNGPEKTVEKFYTSYENGDYQGMAESVSVFWAVQYLPQYSTAKPSELMAERESIEKEAAVFFEQGAAEPNTDLKVEVQPEYTSEWENSAMVVYAGFKGEESLGREMALLLKE
;
A
#
# COMPACT_ATOMS: atom_id res chain seq x y z
N MET A 1 -10.66 49.30 -40.56
CA MET A 1 -10.05 48.02 -40.15
C MET A 1 -10.66 47.67 -38.81
N GLU A 2 -11.71 46.86 -38.79
CA GLU A 2 -12.31 46.37 -37.54
C GLU A 2 -11.38 45.32 -36.92
N THR A 3 -10.87 45.60 -35.73
CA THR A 3 -10.13 44.63 -34.93
C THR A 3 -11.12 43.61 -34.37
N LYS A 4 -11.09 42.41 -34.94
CA LYS A 4 -11.86 41.26 -34.45
C LYS A 4 -11.45 41.03 -32.99
N LYS A 5 -12.33 41.34 -32.04
CA LYS A 5 -12.12 40.97 -30.63
C LYS A 5 -12.01 39.46 -30.57
N GLU A 6 -10.81 38.96 -30.28
CA GLU A 6 -10.57 37.56 -29.99
C GLU A 6 -11.26 37.22 -28.67
N GLY A 7 -12.52 36.81 -28.75
CA GLY A 7 -13.24 36.24 -27.61
C GLY A 7 -12.57 34.95 -27.19
N VAL A 8 -12.47 34.73 -25.87
CA VAL A 8 -11.89 33.50 -25.30
C VAL A 8 -12.57 32.27 -25.95
N PRO A 9 -11.80 31.33 -26.53
CA PRO A 9 -12.35 30.13 -27.14
C PRO A 9 -13.27 29.40 -26.15
N ILE A 10 -14.52 29.15 -26.55
CA ILE A 10 -15.54 28.44 -25.72
C ILE A 10 -15.06 27.04 -25.29
N ILE A 11 -14.08 26.48 -25.98
CA ILE A 11 -13.42 25.21 -25.64
C ILE A 11 -12.64 25.30 -24.32
N LEU A 12 -12.03 26.43 -23.96
CA LEU A 12 -11.23 26.58 -22.74
C LEU A 12 -12.03 26.36 -21.44
N PRO A 13 -13.21 26.98 -21.24
CA PRO A 13 -14.00 26.72 -20.05
C PRO A 13 -14.52 25.28 -19.99
N ILE A 14 -14.85 24.65 -21.13
CA ILE A 14 -15.26 23.23 -21.18
C ILE A 14 -14.10 22.32 -20.77
N LEU A 15 -12.90 22.56 -21.31
CA LEU A 15 -11.70 21.80 -20.97
C LEU A 15 -11.34 21.94 -19.48
N SER A 16 -11.51 23.15 -18.93
CA SER A 16 -11.28 23.43 -17.51
C SER A 16 -12.20 22.60 -16.62
N VAL A 17 -13.49 22.53 -16.94
CA VAL A 17 -14.46 21.71 -16.21
C VAL A 17 -14.11 20.22 -16.27
N LEU A 18 -13.68 19.73 -17.44
CA LEU A 18 -13.25 18.34 -17.60
C LEU A 18 -11.98 18.01 -16.78
N ILE A 19 -11.00 18.92 -16.76
CA ILE A 19 -9.77 18.76 -15.96
C ILE A 19 -10.12 18.75 -14.47
N PHE A 20 -10.97 19.66 -13.99
CA PHE A 20 -11.39 19.67 -12.60
C PHE A 20 -12.19 18.42 -12.21
N ALA A 21 -13.04 17.91 -13.10
CA ALA A 21 -13.77 16.67 -12.87
C ALA A 21 -12.80 15.47 -12.80
N ALA A 22 -11.81 15.39 -13.71
CA ALA A 22 -10.79 14.35 -13.68
C ALA A 22 -9.91 14.44 -12.42
N MET A 23 -9.51 15.65 -12.01
CA MET A 23 -8.78 15.88 -10.76
C MET A 23 -9.62 15.51 -9.54
N TYR A 24 -10.92 15.81 -9.53
CA TYR A 24 -11.82 15.42 -8.45
C TYR A 24 -11.98 13.90 -8.39
N ILE A 25 -12.17 13.23 -9.53
CA ILE A 25 -12.24 11.76 -9.59
C ILE A 25 -10.92 11.15 -9.12
N PHE A 26 -9.79 11.69 -9.55
CA PHE A 26 -8.47 11.24 -9.11
C PHE A 26 -8.20 11.54 -7.62
N ALA A 27 -8.72 12.64 -7.08
CA ALA A 27 -8.58 12.96 -5.65
C ALA A 27 -9.52 12.13 -4.77
N ALA A 28 -10.73 11.85 -5.25
CA ALA A 28 -11.76 11.10 -4.50
C ALA A 28 -11.61 9.58 -4.66
N TYR A 29 -11.09 9.10 -5.79
CA TYR A 29 -11.01 7.68 -6.15
C TYR A 29 -9.65 7.26 -6.75
N GLY A 30 -8.72 8.19 -6.96
CA GLY A 30 -7.34 7.81 -7.25
C GLY A 30 -6.67 7.22 -6.00
N PRO A 31 -5.41 6.81 -6.09
CA PRO A 31 -4.71 6.12 -5.01
C PRO A 31 -4.57 7.07 -3.80
N VAL A 32 -5.58 7.07 -2.94
CA VAL A 32 -5.45 7.55 -1.58
C VAL A 32 -4.48 6.56 -0.94
N ASN A 33 -3.32 7.06 -0.54
CA ASN A 33 -2.31 6.33 0.23
C ASN A 33 -2.89 6.01 1.62
N GLY A 34 -3.89 5.14 1.64
CA GLY A 34 -4.59 4.71 2.83
C GLY A 34 -3.95 3.44 3.41
N PRO A 35 -4.14 3.19 4.70
CA PRO A 35 -3.60 2.01 5.38
C PRO A 35 -4.05 0.69 4.71
N GLU A 36 -5.24 0.69 4.14
CA GLU A 36 -5.82 -0.43 3.40
C GLU A 36 -4.98 -0.85 2.19
N LYS A 37 -4.37 0.13 1.50
CA LYS A 37 -3.50 -0.13 0.35
C LYS A 37 -2.18 -0.77 0.74
N THR A 38 -1.69 -0.58 1.97
CA THR A 38 -0.52 -1.31 2.47
C THR A 38 -0.82 -2.79 2.61
N VAL A 39 -2.00 -3.15 3.11
CA VAL A 39 -2.43 -4.55 3.21
C VAL A 39 -2.66 -5.14 1.82
N GLU A 40 -3.34 -4.42 0.93
CA GLU A 40 -3.55 -4.85 -0.45
C GLU A 40 -2.23 -5.04 -1.20
N LYS A 41 -1.27 -4.12 -1.05
CA LYS A 41 0.07 -4.22 -1.64
C LYS A 41 0.80 -5.46 -1.12
N PHE A 42 0.78 -5.72 0.19
CA PHE A 42 1.42 -6.89 0.78
C PHE A 42 0.92 -8.20 0.15
N TYR A 43 -0.39 -8.41 0.09
CA TYR A 43 -0.97 -9.64 -0.47
C TYR A 43 -0.84 -9.72 -2.00
N THR A 44 -0.97 -8.60 -2.71
CA THR A 44 -0.74 -8.55 -4.17
C THR A 44 0.72 -8.88 -4.50
N SER A 45 1.67 -8.39 -3.70
CA SER A 45 3.08 -8.71 -3.86
C SER A 45 3.37 -10.19 -3.53
N TYR A 46 2.71 -10.76 -2.52
CA TYR A 46 2.79 -12.20 -2.23
C TYR A 46 2.30 -13.08 -3.39
N GLU A 47 1.12 -12.78 -3.94
CA GLU A 47 0.54 -13.52 -5.07
C GLU A 47 1.42 -13.46 -6.32
N ASN A 48 2.07 -12.31 -6.57
CA ASN A 48 2.95 -12.11 -7.71
C ASN A 48 4.38 -12.64 -7.50
N GLY A 49 4.71 -13.17 -6.32
CA GLY A 49 6.09 -13.53 -5.96
C GLY A 49 7.04 -12.33 -5.87
N ASP A 50 6.51 -11.11 -5.72
CA ASP A 50 7.26 -9.88 -5.51
C ASP A 50 7.61 -9.71 -4.03
N TYR A 51 8.58 -10.50 -3.56
CA TYR A 51 9.00 -10.48 -2.16
C TYR A 51 9.62 -9.15 -1.73
N GLN A 52 10.14 -8.36 -2.68
CA GLN A 52 10.62 -7.01 -2.42
C GLN A 52 9.44 -6.08 -2.07
N GLY A 53 8.38 -6.09 -2.89
CA GLY A 53 7.17 -5.30 -2.60
C GLY A 53 6.45 -5.74 -1.31
N MET A 54 6.55 -7.03 -0.94
CA MET A 54 6.11 -7.51 0.37
C MET A 54 6.95 -6.88 1.50
N ALA A 55 8.28 -6.92 1.40
CA ALA A 55 9.18 -6.40 2.42
C ALA A 55 9.02 -4.90 2.65
N GLU A 56 8.82 -4.12 1.58
CA GLU A 56 8.50 -2.69 1.66
C GLU A 56 7.19 -2.39 2.41
N SER A 57 6.27 -3.36 2.47
CA SER A 57 4.97 -3.24 3.12
C SER A 57 5.00 -3.69 4.58
N VAL A 58 6.13 -4.18 5.07
CA VAL A 58 6.33 -4.72 6.42
C VAL A 58 7.16 -3.75 7.26
N SER A 59 6.84 -3.68 8.55
CA SER A 59 7.63 -2.94 9.53
C SER A 59 9.06 -3.48 9.62
N VAL A 60 10.06 -2.62 9.53
CA VAL A 60 11.45 -3.08 9.70
C VAL A 60 11.71 -3.58 11.12
N PHE A 61 11.00 -3.05 12.12
CA PHE A 61 11.06 -3.56 13.50
C PHE A 61 10.50 -4.97 13.64
N TRP A 62 9.56 -5.34 12.78
CA TRP A 62 9.09 -6.72 12.68
C TRP A 62 10.09 -7.59 11.92
N ALA A 63 10.59 -7.12 10.78
CA ALA A 63 11.51 -7.87 9.93
C ALA A 63 12.82 -8.26 10.64
N VAL A 64 13.37 -7.35 11.47
CA VAL A 64 14.64 -7.61 12.18
C VAL A 64 14.57 -8.75 13.19
N GLN A 65 13.37 -9.20 13.58
CA GLN A 65 13.20 -10.39 14.43
C GLN A 65 13.73 -11.67 13.76
N TYR A 66 13.83 -11.67 12.42
CA TYR A 66 14.34 -12.77 11.61
C TYR A 66 15.76 -12.50 11.06
N LEU A 67 16.32 -11.33 11.34
CA LEU A 67 17.62 -10.88 10.83
C LEU A 67 18.57 -10.62 12.02
N PRO A 68 19.22 -11.67 12.56
CA PRO A 68 19.95 -11.60 13.82
C PRO A 68 21.11 -10.59 13.85
N GLN A 69 21.65 -10.21 12.69
CA GLN A 69 22.66 -9.16 12.51
C GLN A 69 22.20 -7.78 13.00
N TYR A 70 20.88 -7.52 13.03
CA TYR A 70 20.31 -6.27 13.51
C TYR A 70 19.83 -6.34 14.98
N SER A 71 20.04 -7.46 15.67
CA SER A 71 19.49 -7.72 17.02
C SER A 71 19.95 -6.73 18.10
N THR A 72 21.07 -6.03 17.89
CA THR A 72 21.63 -5.04 18.82
C THR A 72 21.51 -3.61 18.32
N ALA A 73 20.99 -3.40 17.10
CA ALA A 73 20.83 -2.08 16.51
C ALA A 73 19.72 -1.28 17.23
N LYS A 74 19.95 0.01 17.39
CA LYS A 74 18.96 0.93 17.97
C LYS A 74 17.89 1.26 16.94
N PRO A 75 16.69 1.69 17.36
CA PRO A 75 15.63 2.05 16.42
C PRO A 75 16.02 3.06 15.34
N SER A 76 16.82 4.07 15.69
CA SER A 76 17.31 5.05 14.71
C SER A 76 18.29 4.48 13.69
N GLU A 77 19.06 3.46 14.08
CA GLU A 77 20.00 2.76 13.19
C GLU A 77 19.23 1.84 12.24
N LEU A 78 18.19 1.15 12.75
CA LEU A 78 17.27 0.35 11.92
C LEU A 78 16.58 1.19 10.85
N MET A 79 16.12 2.40 11.19
CA MET A 79 15.55 3.33 10.20
C MET A 79 16.56 3.76 9.15
N ALA A 80 17.82 3.99 9.54
CA ALA A 80 18.88 4.38 8.61
C ALA A 80 19.26 3.24 7.65
N GLU A 81 19.12 1.99 8.10
CA GLU A 81 19.44 0.78 7.35
C GLU A 81 18.21 0.14 6.68
N ARG A 82 17.08 0.84 6.66
CA ARG A 82 15.79 0.36 6.15
C ARG A 82 15.91 -0.36 4.80
N GLU A 83 16.57 0.25 3.82
CA GLU A 83 16.71 -0.33 2.48
C GLU A 83 17.47 -1.67 2.50
N SER A 84 18.47 -1.82 3.38
CA SER A 84 19.19 -3.09 3.55
C SER A 84 18.31 -4.13 4.22
N ILE A 85 17.60 -3.73 5.27
CA ILE A 85 16.67 -4.61 6.01
C ILE A 85 15.56 -5.11 5.10
N GLU A 86 14.96 -4.24 4.27
CA GLU A 86 13.92 -4.62 3.31
C GLU A 86 14.44 -5.64 2.28
N LYS A 87 15.64 -5.43 1.73
CA LYS A 87 16.26 -6.39 0.80
C LYS A 87 16.52 -7.74 1.45
N GLU A 88 17.04 -7.75 2.67
CA GLU A 88 17.35 -8.98 3.39
C GLU A 88 16.08 -9.71 3.86
N ALA A 89 15.04 -8.97 4.24
CA ALA A 89 13.72 -9.51 4.54
C ALA A 89 13.06 -10.11 3.28
N ALA A 90 13.21 -9.48 2.12
CA ALA A 90 12.72 -10.04 0.85
C ALA A 90 13.35 -11.41 0.55
N VAL A 91 14.67 -11.55 0.76
CA VAL A 91 15.37 -12.84 0.63
C VAL A 91 14.84 -13.87 1.64
N PHE A 92 14.57 -13.45 2.87
CA PHE A 92 13.97 -14.33 3.88
C PHE A 92 12.57 -14.81 3.47
N PHE A 93 11.72 -13.92 2.95
CA PHE A 93 10.40 -14.27 2.45
C PHE A 93 10.46 -15.22 1.26
N GLU A 94 11.38 -14.98 0.32
CA GLU A 94 11.61 -15.86 -0.82
C GLU A 94 12.01 -17.29 -0.37
N GLN A 95 12.89 -17.40 0.63
CA GLN A 95 13.33 -18.70 1.17
C GLN A 95 12.23 -19.42 1.96
N GLY A 96 11.35 -18.68 2.64
CA GLY A 96 10.26 -19.21 3.45
C GLY A 96 8.98 -19.49 2.66
N ALA A 97 8.85 -18.96 1.45
CA ALA A 97 7.67 -19.15 0.62
C ALA A 97 7.61 -20.58 0.06
N ALA A 98 6.57 -21.32 0.46
CA ALA A 98 6.02 -22.35 -0.42
C ALA A 98 5.45 -21.65 -1.68
N GLU A 99 5.30 -22.38 -2.79
CA GLU A 99 4.76 -21.80 -4.03
C GLU A 99 3.52 -20.93 -3.75
N PRO A 100 3.44 -19.70 -4.31
CA PRO A 100 2.40 -18.75 -3.97
C PRO A 100 1.03 -19.39 -4.18
N ASN A 101 0.23 -19.40 -3.11
CA ASN A 101 -1.11 -19.97 -3.15
C ASN A 101 -2.03 -19.00 -3.90
N THR A 102 -2.18 -19.22 -5.20
CA THR A 102 -2.95 -18.37 -6.12
C THR A 102 -4.43 -18.27 -5.82
N ASP A 103 -4.95 -19.11 -4.91
CA ASP A 103 -6.36 -19.13 -4.53
C ASP A 103 -6.66 -18.24 -3.31
N LEU A 104 -5.65 -17.64 -2.69
CA LEU A 104 -5.84 -16.69 -1.61
C LEU A 104 -6.43 -15.39 -2.17
N LYS A 105 -7.49 -14.88 -1.56
CA LYS A 105 -8.05 -13.57 -1.86
C LYS A 105 -8.24 -12.82 -0.54
N VAL A 106 -7.84 -11.56 -0.52
CA VAL A 106 -8.03 -10.67 0.63
C VAL A 106 -9.02 -9.57 0.30
N GLU A 107 -9.97 -9.34 1.19
CA GLU A 107 -10.96 -8.27 1.10
C GLU A 107 -10.86 -7.39 2.33
N VAL A 108 -10.38 -6.15 2.15
CA VAL A 108 -10.35 -5.15 3.21
C VAL A 108 -11.78 -4.73 3.55
N GLN A 109 -12.05 -4.51 4.85
CA GLN A 109 -13.35 -4.10 5.38
C GLN A 109 -13.24 -2.69 6.00
N PRO A 110 -13.40 -1.63 5.19
CA PRO A 110 -13.17 -0.25 5.63
C PRO A 110 -14.05 0.19 6.79
N GLU A 111 -15.24 -0.40 6.94
CA GLU A 111 -16.15 -0.11 8.03
C GLU A 111 -15.60 -0.51 9.43
N TYR A 112 -14.58 -1.37 9.47
CA TYR A 112 -13.88 -1.75 10.69
C TYR A 112 -12.44 -1.21 10.75
N THR A 113 -11.99 -0.50 9.70
CA THR A 113 -10.69 0.18 9.69
C THR A 113 -10.73 1.40 10.62
N SER A 114 -9.69 1.59 11.41
CA SER A 114 -9.52 2.77 12.27
C SER A 114 -8.17 3.42 12.05
N GLU A 115 -8.17 4.73 11.85
CA GLU A 115 -6.95 5.53 11.66
C GLU A 115 -6.71 6.45 12.86
N TRP A 116 -5.45 6.54 13.27
CA TRP A 116 -4.95 7.45 14.30
C TRP A 116 -3.75 8.23 13.74
N GLU A 117 -3.22 9.17 14.54
CA GLU A 117 -2.18 10.11 14.10
C GLU A 117 -0.94 9.45 13.47
N ASN A 118 -0.48 8.32 14.03
CA ASN A 118 0.72 7.61 13.58
C ASN A 118 0.51 6.10 13.39
N SER A 119 -0.74 5.66 13.36
CA SER A 119 -1.07 4.24 13.26
C SER A 119 -2.42 4.02 12.61
N ALA A 120 -2.62 2.84 12.04
CA ALA A 120 -3.92 2.42 11.56
C ALA A 120 -4.14 0.95 11.86
N MET A 121 -5.39 0.58 12.11
CA MET A 121 -5.83 -0.79 12.25
C MET A 121 -6.71 -1.10 11.04
N VAL A 122 -6.26 -2.00 10.19
CA VAL A 122 -6.98 -2.43 8.99
C VAL A 122 -7.53 -3.82 9.25
N VAL A 123 -8.84 -3.99 9.08
CA VAL A 123 -9.49 -5.29 9.19
C VAL A 123 -9.73 -5.82 7.78
N TYR A 124 -9.44 -7.09 7.56
CA TYR A 124 -9.65 -7.76 6.27
C TYR A 124 -10.17 -9.18 6.47
N ALA A 125 -10.88 -9.70 5.48
CA ALA A 125 -11.24 -11.11 5.40
C ALA A 125 -10.32 -11.84 4.42
N GLY A 126 -9.85 -13.01 4.84
CA GLY A 126 -9.16 -13.94 3.96
C GLY A 126 -10.13 -14.95 3.36
N PHE A 127 -9.92 -15.29 2.11
CA PHE A 127 -10.67 -16.32 1.39
C PHE A 127 -9.70 -17.26 0.67
N LYS A 128 -10.02 -18.55 0.62
CA LYS A 128 -9.36 -19.52 -0.25
C LYS A 128 -10.41 -20.06 -1.22
N GLY A 129 -10.41 -19.56 -2.45
CA GLY A 129 -11.54 -19.77 -3.36
C GLY A 129 -12.83 -19.18 -2.78
N GLU A 130 -13.87 -20.01 -2.61
CA GLU A 130 -15.15 -19.60 -1.98
C GLU A 130 -15.18 -19.81 -0.46
N GLU A 131 -14.17 -20.45 0.12
CA GLU A 131 -14.10 -20.71 1.56
C GLU A 131 -13.56 -19.48 2.30
N SER A 132 -14.31 -18.99 3.29
CA SER A 132 -13.85 -17.91 4.18
C SER A 132 -12.88 -18.46 5.22
N LEU A 133 -11.67 -17.89 5.27
CA LEU A 133 -10.65 -18.18 6.28
C LEU A 133 -10.88 -17.40 7.58
N GLY A 134 -11.83 -16.46 7.58
CA GLY A 134 -12.16 -15.61 8.71
C GLY A 134 -11.68 -14.17 8.53
N ARG A 135 -11.72 -13.41 9.63
CA ARG A 135 -11.27 -12.01 9.67
C ARG A 135 -9.96 -11.90 10.40
N GLU A 136 -9.07 -11.10 9.84
CA GLU A 136 -7.78 -10.76 10.39
C GLU A 136 -7.62 -9.25 10.48
N MET A 137 -6.55 -8.83 11.15
CA MET A 137 -6.29 -7.43 11.45
C MET A 137 -4.80 -7.15 11.25
N ALA A 138 -4.50 -6.13 10.46
CA ALA A 138 -3.16 -5.57 10.33
C ALA A 138 -3.07 -4.28 11.14
N LEU A 139 -2.05 -4.19 11.99
CA LEU A 139 -1.67 -2.96 12.65
C LEU A 139 -0.54 -2.31 11.86
N LEU A 140 -0.79 -1.11 11.35
CA LEU A 140 0.16 -0.32 10.60
C LEU A 140 0.68 0.80 11.47
N LEU A 141 1.99 1.02 11.39
CA LEU A 141 2.71 2.06 12.10
C LEU A 141 3.37 2.96 11.07
N LYS A 142 3.27 4.27 11.29
CA LYS A 142 4.04 5.25 10.54
C LYS A 142 5.42 5.35 11.18
N GLU A 143 6.38 4.70 10.54
CA GLU A 143 7.80 4.65 10.97
C GLU A 143 8.60 5.87 10.52
#